data_AF-A0A962LXD7-F1
#
_entry.id   AF-A0A962LXD7-F1
#
_cell.length_a   1.000
_cell.length_b   1.000
_cell.length_c   1.000
_cell.angle_alpha   90.00
_cell.angle_beta   90.00
_cell.angle_gamma   90.00
#
_symmetry.space_group_name_H-M   'P 1'
#
loop_
_entity.id
_entity.type
_entity.pdbx_description
1 polymer ?
#
loop_
_entity_poly.entity_id
_entity_poly.type
_entity_poly.pdbx_seq_one_letter_code
_entity_poly.pdbx_strand_id
1 'polypeptide(L)'
;MNIPLHRKPSPWRYLWLVAFIALPALGWYGILDELSAEDINASISNAGLIYGTARGINALVSLLQGTEFNVPFLTISIGEVLDPVNDLIERFSDFILLALGSLALQKILLAVVSETMFNILLTIVAVCSGLSMIAGDSRVTGALLRAFLVVAFFRFALGLVVLANSWVDARFLHEADQQRSVAMETFKGELHQINSLSRQAEEAAAEFSKTQASLQEIEEKKRAQERALRQVSGQIAAQEKLLQAAADEAGTVCRLSLSTPLLSPTCPASVKQLQRDIDQLESSQDSMEAKLSALDDAITEHLEKMDCLDNRSRGETCHFWEILPDTPNVTMLAGKLNAIETRVSDFAQNTINLLVSLLLKSIAIPLLFFLLLLKIIRTGWSKVG
;
A
#
# COMPACT_ATOMS: atom_id res chain seq x y z
N MET A 1 -76.99 -13.81 48.74
CA MET A 1 -75.99 -12.90 48.11
C MET A 1 -74.65 -13.63 48.15
N ASN A 2 -74.44 -14.55 47.19
CA ASN A 2 -73.22 -15.35 47.13
C ASN A 2 -72.15 -14.54 46.39
N ILE A 3 -71.22 -13.96 47.15
CA ILE A 3 -69.97 -13.44 46.61
C ILE A 3 -69.17 -14.68 46.18
N PRO A 4 -68.89 -14.89 44.89
CA PRO A 4 -68.11 -16.05 44.48
C PRO A 4 -66.69 -15.92 45.03
N LEU A 5 -66.31 -16.92 45.81
CA LEU A 5 -65.00 -17.13 46.40
C LEU A 5 -63.88 -16.97 45.37
N HIS A 6 -62.85 -16.22 45.78
CA HIS A 6 -61.59 -16.00 45.08
C HIS A 6 -61.10 -17.23 44.31
N ARG A 7 -61.15 -17.18 42.97
CA ARG A 7 -60.20 -17.93 42.15
C ARG A 7 -58.81 -17.44 42.53
N LYS A 8 -57.98 -18.29 43.16
CA LYS A 8 -56.57 -18.00 43.39
C LYS A 8 -55.96 -17.58 42.03
N PRO A 9 -55.44 -16.36 41.89
CA PRO A 9 -54.81 -15.94 40.65
C PRO A 9 -53.64 -16.87 40.36
N SER A 10 -53.55 -17.37 39.12
CA SER A 10 -52.40 -18.17 38.71
C SER A 10 -51.13 -17.33 38.85
N PRO A 11 -49.99 -17.92 39.25
CA PRO A 11 -48.72 -17.18 39.40
C PRO A 11 -48.31 -16.48 38.09
N TRP A 12 -48.76 -17.00 36.95
CA TRP A 12 -48.59 -16.41 35.62
C TRP A 12 -49.21 -15.02 35.45
N ARG A 13 -50.30 -14.69 36.14
CA ARG A 13 -50.92 -13.36 36.04
C ARG A 13 -50.01 -12.27 36.58
N TYR A 14 -49.34 -12.52 37.69
CA TYR A 14 -48.41 -11.56 38.29
C TYR A 14 -47.19 -11.31 37.40
N LEU A 15 -46.69 -12.34 36.71
CA LEU A 15 -45.58 -12.19 35.76
C LEU A 15 -45.94 -11.25 34.60
N TRP A 16 -47.15 -11.36 34.04
CA TRP A 16 -47.62 -10.46 32.99
C TRP A 16 -47.80 -9.01 33.48
N LEU A 17 -48.36 -8.82 34.67
CA LEU A 17 -48.51 -7.48 35.25
C LEU A 17 -47.15 -6.81 35.48
N VAL A 18 -46.15 -7.57 35.95
CA VAL A 18 -44.77 -7.08 36.07
C VAL A 18 -44.21 -6.73 34.68
N ALA A 19 -44.40 -7.58 33.67
CA ALA A 19 -43.92 -7.33 32.31
C ALA A 19 -44.54 -6.07 31.67
N PHE A 20 -45.83 -5.79 31.91
CA PHE A 20 -46.51 -4.59 31.43
C PHE A 20 -45.97 -3.29 32.02
N ILE A 21 -45.28 -3.35 33.16
CA ILE A 21 -44.63 -2.18 33.77
C ILE A 21 -43.15 -2.15 33.39
N ALA A 22 -42.46 -3.28 33.51
CA ALA A 22 -41.03 -3.38 33.32
C ALA A 22 -40.58 -3.10 31.88
N LEU A 23 -41.27 -3.63 30.87
CA LEU A 23 -40.86 -3.45 29.48
C LEU A 23 -41.04 -2.00 28.99
N PRO A 24 -42.17 -1.31 29.22
CA PRO A 24 -42.25 0.12 28.93
C PRO A 24 -41.23 0.94 29.70
N ALA A 25 -41.04 0.67 31.00
CA ALA A 25 -40.04 1.40 31.81
C ALA A 25 -38.62 1.23 31.24
N LEU A 26 -38.25 0.02 30.82
CA LEU A 26 -36.97 -0.25 30.17
C LEU A 26 -36.85 0.50 28.83
N GLY A 27 -37.92 0.52 28.02
CA GLY A 27 -37.96 1.25 26.76
C GLY A 27 -37.83 2.77 26.92
N TRP A 28 -38.41 3.34 27.97
CA TRP A 28 -38.28 4.75 28.31
C TRP A 28 -36.91 5.11 28.90
N TYR A 29 -36.29 4.19 29.64
CA TYR A 29 -34.95 4.41 30.17
C TYR A 29 -33.88 4.37 29.06
N GLY A 30 -34.02 3.48 28.07
CA GLY A 30 -33.17 3.47 26.88
C GLY A 30 -31.81 2.79 27.02
N ILE A 31 -31.51 2.10 28.13
CA ILE A 31 -30.22 1.39 28.34
C ILE A 31 -29.88 0.48 27.16
N LEU A 32 -30.86 -0.27 26.68
CA LEU A 32 -30.63 -1.24 25.62
C LEU A 32 -30.22 -0.54 24.32
N ASP A 33 -30.83 0.61 24.03
CA ASP A 33 -30.60 1.34 22.79
C ASP A 33 -29.22 2.02 22.83
N GLU A 34 -28.86 2.60 23.98
CA GLU A 34 -27.56 3.24 24.19
C GLU A 34 -26.41 2.23 24.07
N LEU A 35 -26.48 1.10 24.78
CA LEU A 35 -25.47 0.03 24.69
C LEU A 35 -25.36 -0.53 23.27
N SER A 36 -26.51 -0.79 22.62
CA SER A 36 -26.51 -1.32 21.26
C SER A 36 -25.96 -0.32 20.25
N ALA A 37 -26.23 0.97 20.43
CA ALA A 37 -25.71 2.01 19.55
C ALA A 37 -24.19 2.18 19.70
N GLU A 38 -23.67 2.11 20.93
CA GLU A 38 -22.24 2.12 21.22
C GLU A 38 -21.53 0.94 20.55
N ASP A 39 -22.06 -0.28 20.71
CA ASP A 39 -21.50 -1.50 20.11
C ASP A 39 -21.51 -1.47 18.57
N ILE A 40 -22.60 -1.00 17.96
CA ILE A 40 -22.65 -0.84 16.50
C ILE A 40 -21.65 0.22 16.04
N ASN A 41 -21.52 1.35 16.75
CA ASN A 41 -20.57 2.39 16.39
C ASN A 41 -19.12 1.90 16.47
N ALA A 42 -18.78 1.14 17.52
CA ALA A 42 -17.47 0.52 17.66
C ALA A 42 -17.21 -0.48 16.52
N SER A 43 -18.21 -1.30 16.17
CA SER A 43 -18.12 -2.25 15.06
C SER A 43 -17.91 -1.55 13.71
N ILE A 44 -18.63 -0.46 13.43
CA ILE A 44 -18.47 0.35 12.21
C ILE A 44 -17.08 0.99 12.16
N SER A 45 -16.61 1.55 13.29
CA SER A 45 -15.30 2.19 13.35
C SER A 45 -14.18 1.18 13.10
N ASN A 46 -14.24 0.02 13.75
CA ASN A 46 -13.25 -1.04 13.56
C ASN A 46 -13.27 -1.59 12.13
N ALA A 47 -14.45 -1.93 11.59
CA ALA A 47 -14.56 -2.39 10.22
C ALA A 47 -14.10 -1.33 9.20
N GLY A 48 -14.33 -0.04 9.50
CA GLY A 48 -13.87 1.08 8.69
C GLY A 48 -12.35 1.24 8.69
N LEU A 49 -11.70 1.06 9.84
CA LEU A 49 -10.24 1.02 9.94
C LEU A 49 -9.69 -0.11 9.06
N ILE A 50 -10.21 -1.33 9.23
CA ILE A 50 -9.76 -2.51 8.47
C ILE A 50 -9.98 -2.31 6.96
N TYR A 51 -11.12 -1.75 6.55
CA TYR A 51 -11.39 -1.39 5.16
C TYR A 51 -10.36 -0.39 4.61
N GLY A 52 -10.04 0.65 5.39
CA GLY A 52 -9.03 1.65 5.04
C GLY A 52 -7.63 1.05 4.91
N THR A 53 -7.24 0.16 5.83
CA THR A 53 -5.99 -0.59 5.78
C THR A 53 -5.92 -1.45 4.52
N ALA A 54 -6.99 -2.21 4.22
CA ALA A 54 -7.08 -3.05 3.03
C ALA A 54 -6.94 -2.24 1.74
N ARG A 55 -7.67 -1.12 1.61
CA ARG A 55 -7.54 -0.22 0.45
C ARG A 55 -6.15 0.42 0.36
N GLY A 56 -5.53 0.71 1.49
CA GLY A 56 -4.14 1.16 1.54
C GLY A 56 -3.16 0.11 1.02
N ILE A 57 -3.32 -1.16 1.42
CA ILE A 57 -2.54 -2.29 0.90
C ILE A 57 -2.77 -2.45 -0.60
N ASN A 58 -4.03 -2.42 -1.06
CA ASN A 58 -4.39 -2.53 -2.48
C ASN A 58 -3.68 -1.47 -3.33
N ALA A 59 -3.66 -0.21 -2.85
CA ALA A 59 -2.98 0.87 -3.53
C ALA A 59 -1.46 0.64 -3.60
N LEU A 60 -0.84 0.17 -2.52
CA LEU A 60 0.60 -0.12 -2.49
C LEU A 60 0.98 -1.30 -3.38
N VAL A 61 0.19 -2.37 -3.35
CA VAL A 61 0.43 -3.53 -4.21
C VAL A 61 0.32 -3.13 -5.68
N SER A 62 -0.68 -2.33 -6.05
CA SER A 62 -0.82 -1.81 -7.42
C SER A 62 0.37 -0.95 -7.86
N LEU A 63 0.95 -0.15 -6.96
CA LEU A 63 2.19 0.60 -7.26
C LEU A 63 3.39 -0.32 -7.46
N LEU A 64 3.50 -1.37 -6.64
CA LEU A 64 4.57 -2.35 -6.72
C LEU A 64 4.43 -3.32 -7.89
N GLN A 65 3.23 -3.52 -8.42
CA GLN A 65 2.99 -4.40 -9.56
C GLN A 65 3.74 -3.98 -10.82
N GLY A 66 4.01 -2.69 -11.00
CA GLY A 66 4.81 -2.18 -12.10
C GLY A 66 6.32 -2.28 -11.90
N THR A 67 6.81 -2.79 -10.76
CA THR A 67 8.24 -2.85 -10.47
C THR A 67 8.86 -4.18 -10.92
N GLU A 68 9.68 -4.08 -11.97
CA GLU A 68 10.50 -5.18 -12.46
C GLU A 68 11.97 -4.91 -12.13
N PHE A 69 12.61 -5.86 -11.45
CA PHE A 69 14.06 -5.82 -11.23
C PHE A 69 14.74 -6.67 -12.28
N ASN A 70 15.55 -6.03 -13.11
CA ASN A 70 16.34 -6.70 -14.13
C ASN A 70 17.78 -6.83 -13.64
N VAL A 71 18.13 -8.00 -13.11
CA VAL A 71 19.50 -8.37 -12.75
C VAL A 71 20.06 -9.19 -13.91
N PRO A 72 21.37 -9.13 -14.23
CA PRO A 72 21.94 -9.98 -15.28
C PRO A 72 21.56 -11.45 -15.04
N PHE A 73 20.91 -12.06 -16.04
CA PHE A 73 20.43 -13.45 -16.03
C PHE A 73 19.23 -13.80 -15.12
N LEU A 74 18.60 -12.84 -14.44
CA LEU A 74 17.38 -13.06 -13.63
C LEU A 74 16.47 -11.83 -13.63
N THR A 75 15.24 -11.96 -14.15
CA THR A 75 14.19 -10.94 -14.01
C THR A 75 13.29 -11.32 -12.85
N ILE A 76 13.17 -10.45 -11.85
CA ILE A 76 12.27 -10.64 -10.71
C ILE A 76 11.13 -9.63 -10.83
N SER A 77 9.92 -10.14 -11.10
CA SER A 77 8.70 -9.32 -11.07
C SER A 77 8.11 -9.34 -9.67
N ILE A 78 8.22 -8.23 -8.95
CA ILE A 78 7.60 -8.10 -7.62
C ILE A 78 6.08 -8.17 -7.76
N GLY A 79 5.54 -7.69 -8.87
CA GLY A 79 4.11 -7.71 -9.14
C GLY A 79 3.49 -9.10 -9.17
N GLU A 80 4.17 -10.07 -9.79
CA GLU A 80 3.67 -11.44 -9.87
C GLU A 80 3.62 -12.12 -8.50
N VAL A 81 4.60 -11.83 -7.63
CA VAL A 81 4.63 -12.35 -6.24
C VAL A 81 3.50 -11.75 -5.40
N LEU A 82 3.14 -10.49 -5.64
CA LEU A 82 2.08 -9.80 -4.90
C LEU A 82 0.68 -9.97 -5.50
N ASP A 83 0.56 -10.59 -6.68
CA ASP A 83 -0.73 -10.78 -7.36
C ASP A 83 -1.77 -11.54 -6.52
N PRO A 84 -1.41 -12.63 -5.80
CA PRO A 84 -2.35 -13.31 -4.89
C PRO A 84 -2.84 -12.41 -3.75
N VAL A 85 -2.00 -11.47 -3.30
CA VAL A 85 -2.37 -10.49 -2.27
C VAL A 85 -3.35 -9.49 -2.84
N ASN A 86 -3.10 -8.98 -4.05
CA ASN A 86 -3.98 -8.04 -4.73
C ASN A 86 -5.40 -8.61 -4.88
N ASP A 87 -5.51 -9.79 -5.46
CA ASP A 87 -6.78 -10.48 -5.67
C ASP A 87 -7.54 -10.74 -4.36
N LEU A 88 -6.80 -11.15 -3.33
CA LEU A 88 -7.39 -11.40 -2.02
C LEU A 88 -7.90 -10.11 -1.40
N ILE A 89 -7.10 -9.04 -1.41
CA ILE A 89 -7.45 -7.77 -0.78
C ILE A 89 -8.60 -7.08 -1.49
N GLU A 90 -8.66 -7.16 -2.82
CA GLU A 90 -9.79 -6.64 -3.58
C GLU A 90 -11.10 -7.26 -3.09
N ARG A 91 -11.19 -8.59 -3.15
CA ARG A 91 -12.38 -9.34 -2.70
C ARG A 91 -12.68 -9.12 -1.23
N PHE A 92 -11.65 -9.14 -0.39
CA PHE A 92 -11.77 -8.87 1.04
C PHE A 92 -12.39 -7.49 1.30
N SER A 93 -11.91 -6.46 0.62
CA SER A 93 -12.41 -5.10 0.77
C SER A 93 -13.89 -4.97 0.37
N ASP A 94 -14.32 -5.69 -0.68
CA ASP A 94 -15.73 -5.74 -1.10
C ASP A 94 -16.62 -6.38 -0.03
N PHE A 95 -16.20 -7.49 0.58
CA PHE A 95 -16.97 -8.11 1.64
C PHE A 95 -17.00 -7.27 2.92
N ILE A 96 -15.91 -6.57 3.27
CA ILE A 96 -15.96 -5.61 4.38
C ILE A 96 -16.91 -4.46 4.07
N LEU A 97 -16.95 -3.98 2.84
CA LEU A 97 -17.90 -2.95 2.43
C LEU A 97 -19.35 -3.43 2.61
N LEU A 98 -19.64 -4.69 2.27
CA LEU A 98 -20.94 -5.30 2.55
C LEU A 98 -21.23 -5.40 4.06
N ALA A 99 -20.24 -5.79 4.87
CA ALA A 99 -20.37 -5.84 6.32
C ALA A 99 -20.63 -4.45 6.93
N LEU A 100 -19.91 -3.42 6.48
CA LEU A 100 -20.14 -2.02 6.84
C LEU A 100 -21.55 -1.56 6.46
N GLY A 101 -22.02 -1.92 5.27
CA GLY A 101 -23.39 -1.66 4.84
C GLY A 101 -24.42 -2.33 5.76
N SER A 102 -24.21 -3.59 6.15
CA SER A 102 -25.06 -4.29 7.12
C SER A 102 -25.09 -3.58 8.47
N LEU A 103 -23.93 -3.20 9.02
CA LEU A 103 -23.83 -2.51 10.30
C LEU A 103 -24.49 -1.12 10.26
N ALA A 104 -24.31 -0.38 9.16
CA ALA A 104 -24.97 0.90 8.95
C ALA A 104 -26.49 0.75 8.89
N LEU A 105 -26.99 -0.28 8.19
CA LEU A 105 -28.42 -0.61 8.16
C LEU A 105 -28.95 -0.94 9.56
N GLN A 106 -28.22 -1.74 10.34
CA GLN A 106 -28.57 -2.05 11.73
C GLN A 106 -28.64 -0.80 12.59
N LYS A 107 -27.69 0.14 12.43
CA LYS A 107 -27.71 1.42 13.14
C LYS A 107 -28.97 2.24 12.83
N ILE A 108 -29.31 2.35 11.54
CA ILE A 108 -30.52 3.06 11.10
C ILE A 108 -31.76 2.38 11.65
N LEU A 109 -31.84 1.05 11.56
CA LEU A 109 -32.98 0.30 12.05
C LEU A 109 -33.13 0.41 13.57
N LEU A 110 -32.02 0.38 14.32
CA LEU A 110 -31.98 0.62 15.76
C LEU A 110 -32.52 2.02 16.09
N ALA A 111 -32.09 3.06 15.37
CA ALA A 111 -32.61 4.42 15.56
C ALA A 111 -34.12 4.49 15.32
N VAL A 112 -34.63 3.83 14.27
CA VAL A 112 -36.06 3.79 13.96
C VAL A 112 -36.87 3.09 15.07
N VAL A 113 -36.43 1.93 15.56
CA VAL A 113 -37.19 1.19 16.60
C VAL A 113 -37.05 1.79 18.00
N SER A 114 -36.01 2.61 18.21
CA SER A 114 -35.78 3.34 19.47
C SER A 114 -36.55 4.66 19.55
N GLU A 115 -37.28 5.04 18.50
CA GLU A 115 -38.09 6.24 18.48
C GLU A 115 -39.18 6.25 19.57
N THR A 116 -39.48 7.47 20.05
CA THR A 116 -40.43 7.68 21.15
C THR A 116 -41.82 7.12 20.83
N MET A 117 -42.20 7.07 19.54
CA MET A 117 -43.44 6.47 19.06
C MET A 117 -43.60 5.01 19.52
N PHE A 118 -42.53 4.21 19.44
CA PHE A 118 -42.60 2.80 19.85
C PHE A 118 -42.75 2.66 21.37
N ASN A 119 -42.12 3.55 22.15
CA ASN A 119 -42.31 3.59 23.61
C ASN A 119 -43.74 3.94 24.01
N ILE A 120 -44.35 4.94 23.34
CA ILE A 120 -45.75 5.32 23.55
C ILE A 120 -46.68 4.16 23.17
N LEU A 121 -46.50 3.57 21.99
CA LEU A 121 -47.29 2.45 21.52
C LEU A 121 -47.22 1.26 22.48
N LEU A 122 -46.01 0.90 22.92
CA LEU A 122 -45.79 -0.16 23.89
C LEU A 122 -46.50 0.13 25.22
N THR A 123 -46.43 1.37 25.69
CA THR A 123 -47.10 1.81 26.93
C THR A 123 -48.62 1.71 26.81
N ILE A 124 -49.21 2.20 25.72
CA ILE A 124 -50.67 2.13 25.48
C ILE A 124 -51.14 0.68 25.46
N VAL A 125 -50.45 -0.18 24.69
CA VAL A 125 -50.84 -1.59 24.58
C VAL A 125 -50.65 -2.32 25.91
N ALA A 126 -49.63 -1.98 26.70
CA ALA A 126 -49.42 -2.54 28.04
C ALA A 126 -50.55 -2.17 29.00
N VAL A 127 -50.95 -0.89 29.05
CA VAL A 127 -52.05 -0.41 29.91
C VAL A 127 -53.37 -1.06 29.51
N CYS A 128 -53.71 -1.08 28.21
CA CYS A 128 -54.91 -1.75 27.70
C CYS A 128 -54.92 -3.24 28.07
N SER A 129 -53.78 -3.93 27.93
CA SER A 129 -53.64 -5.34 28.29
C SER A 129 -53.84 -5.58 29.79
N GLY A 130 -53.27 -4.73 30.64
CA GLY A 130 -53.41 -4.79 32.10
C GLY A 130 -54.86 -4.58 32.55
N LEU A 131 -55.55 -3.56 32.01
CA LEU A 131 -56.95 -3.29 32.32
C LEU A 131 -57.87 -4.43 31.87
N SER A 132 -57.66 -4.96 30.66
CA SER A 132 -58.42 -6.11 30.14
C SER A 132 -58.24 -7.36 31.02
N MET A 133 -57.01 -7.60 31.50
CA MET A 133 -56.71 -8.74 32.37
C MET A 133 -57.41 -8.63 33.75
N ILE A 134 -57.58 -7.42 34.27
CA ILE A 134 -58.35 -7.14 35.51
C ILE A 134 -59.86 -7.30 35.26
N ALA A 135 -60.36 -6.80 34.14
CA ALA A 135 -61.78 -6.89 33.76
C ALA A 135 -62.26 -8.32 33.45
N GLY A 136 -61.35 -9.23 33.07
CA GLY A 136 -61.62 -10.67 32.96
C GLY A 136 -62.17 -11.14 31.62
N ASP A 137 -62.18 -10.31 30.57
CA ASP A 137 -62.57 -10.73 29.22
C ASP A 137 -61.45 -11.52 28.54
N SER A 138 -61.63 -12.84 28.44
CA SER A 138 -60.65 -13.77 27.87
C SER A 138 -60.30 -13.52 26.40
N ARG A 139 -61.25 -13.06 25.56
CA ARG A 139 -60.98 -12.88 24.12
C ARG A 139 -60.18 -11.61 23.88
N VAL A 140 -60.59 -10.51 24.51
CA VAL A 140 -59.92 -9.21 24.39
C VAL A 140 -58.52 -9.27 25.03
N THR A 141 -58.40 -9.92 26.19
CA THR A 141 -57.09 -10.11 26.85
C THR A 141 -56.11 -10.86 25.95
N GLY A 142 -56.56 -11.93 25.28
CA GLY A 142 -55.72 -12.71 24.37
C GLY A 142 -55.23 -11.91 23.16
N ALA A 143 -56.10 -11.08 22.56
CA ALA A 143 -55.73 -10.22 21.44
C ALA A 143 -54.73 -9.13 21.85
N LEU A 144 -54.98 -8.46 22.98
CA LEU A 144 -54.10 -7.39 23.50
C LEU A 144 -52.74 -7.93 23.95
N LEU A 145 -52.69 -9.12 24.58
CA LEU A 145 -51.42 -9.78 24.90
C LEU A 145 -50.59 -10.09 23.66
N ARG A 146 -51.22 -10.55 22.57
CA ARG A 146 -50.51 -10.77 21.29
C ARG A 146 -49.98 -9.45 20.73
N ALA A 147 -50.81 -8.40 20.73
CA ALA A 147 -50.37 -7.08 20.30
C ALA A 147 -49.20 -6.56 21.14
N PHE A 148 -49.26 -6.71 22.47
CA PHE A 148 -48.19 -6.32 23.40
C PHE A 148 -46.88 -7.04 23.06
N LEU A 149 -46.93 -8.35 22.86
CA LEU A 149 -45.76 -9.15 22.51
C LEU A 149 -45.17 -8.75 21.14
N VAL A 150 -46.01 -8.47 20.14
CA VAL A 150 -45.55 -8.02 18.82
C VAL A 150 -44.84 -6.68 18.93
N VAL A 151 -45.45 -5.70 19.61
CA VAL A 151 -44.85 -4.37 19.79
C VAL A 151 -43.56 -4.46 20.60
N ALA A 152 -43.55 -5.22 21.70
CA ALA A 152 -42.36 -5.44 22.51
C ALA A 152 -41.25 -6.14 21.70
N PHE A 153 -41.60 -7.14 20.88
CA PHE A 153 -40.64 -7.79 19.99
C PHE A 153 -40.00 -6.78 19.04
N PHE A 154 -40.78 -6.03 18.27
CA PHE A 154 -40.21 -5.06 17.32
C PHE A 154 -39.39 -3.98 18.03
N ARG A 155 -39.79 -3.58 19.24
CA ARG A 155 -39.09 -2.57 20.05
C ARG A 155 -37.72 -3.05 20.54
N PHE A 156 -37.61 -4.30 20.99
CA PHE A 156 -36.41 -4.79 21.68
C PHE A 156 -35.60 -5.81 20.87
N ALA A 157 -36.13 -6.37 19.77
CA ALA A 157 -35.45 -7.42 19.02
C ALA A 157 -34.08 -6.99 18.50
N LEU A 158 -33.99 -5.79 17.93
CA LEU A 158 -32.74 -5.25 17.40
C LEU A 158 -31.69 -5.05 18.50
N GLY A 159 -32.06 -4.41 19.61
CA GLY A 159 -31.13 -4.23 20.72
C GLY A 159 -30.68 -5.56 21.34
N LEU A 160 -31.58 -6.54 21.48
CA LEU A 160 -31.23 -7.87 21.96
C LEU A 160 -30.29 -8.62 20.99
N VAL A 161 -30.52 -8.50 19.69
CA VAL A 161 -29.62 -9.07 18.66
C VAL A 161 -28.22 -8.47 18.78
N VAL A 162 -28.12 -7.14 18.91
CA VAL A 162 -26.83 -6.44 19.02
C VAL A 162 -26.09 -6.82 20.30
N LEU A 163 -26.78 -6.84 21.45
CA LEU A 163 -26.18 -7.30 22.71
C LEU A 163 -25.70 -8.75 22.64
N ALA A 164 -26.49 -9.63 22.02
CA ALA A 164 -26.08 -11.03 21.84
C ALA A 164 -24.82 -11.12 20.97
N ASN A 165 -24.74 -10.31 19.92
CA ASN A 165 -23.57 -10.23 19.07
C ASN A 165 -22.34 -9.68 19.82
N SER A 166 -22.52 -8.62 20.60
CA SER A 166 -21.48 -8.01 21.46
C SER A 166 -20.91 -9.02 22.46
N TRP A 167 -21.76 -9.84 23.07
CA TRP A 167 -21.33 -10.91 23.96
C TRP A 167 -20.48 -11.98 23.24
N VAL A 168 -20.88 -12.41 22.04
CA VAL A 168 -20.10 -13.37 21.24
C VAL A 168 -18.75 -12.77 20.84
N ASP A 169 -18.73 -11.50 20.42
CA ASP A 169 -17.51 -10.81 20.07
C ASP A 169 -16.52 -10.77 21.24
N ALA A 170 -16.96 -10.22 22.38
CA ALA A 170 -16.14 -10.07 23.58
C ALA A 170 -15.58 -11.41 24.06
N ARG A 171 -16.32 -12.51 23.90
CA ARG A 171 -15.90 -13.83 24.42
C ARG A 171 -15.01 -14.62 23.48
N PHE A 172 -15.18 -14.49 22.16
CA PHE A 172 -14.60 -15.41 21.18
C PHE A 172 -13.77 -14.76 20.08
N LEU A 173 -14.00 -13.49 19.75
CA LEU A 173 -13.51 -12.89 18.50
C LEU A 173 -12.58 -11.69 18.75
N HIS A 174 -12.83 -10.90 19.79
CA HIS A 174 -12.17 -9.60 20.01
C HIS A 174 -10.63 -9.66 19.97
N GLU A 175 -10.01 -10.52 20.78
CA GLU A 175 -8.53 -10.61 20.86
C GLU A 175 -7.91 -11.06 19.54
N ALA A 176 -8.50 -12.09 18.90
CA ALA A 176 -8.00 -12.63 17.64
C ALA A 176 -8.12 -11.63 16.50
N ASP A 177 -9.22 -10.88 16.44
CA ASP A 177 -9.43 -9.86 15.42
C ASP A 177 -8.46 -8.69 15.57
N GLN A 178 -8.20 -8.22 16.81
CA GLN A 178 -7.20 -7.17 17.03
C GLN A 178 -5.80 -7.60 16.59
N GLN A 179 -5.37 -8.81 16.92
CA GLN A 179 -4.05 -9.32 16.51
C GLN A 179 -3.94 -9.39 14.98
N ARG A 180 -4.98 -9.86 14.30
CA ARG A 180 -5.04 -9.94 12.83
C ARG A 180 -5.05 -8.55 12.18
N SER A 181 -5.78 -7.58 12.74
CA SER A 181 -5.76 -6.18 12.27
C SER A 181 -4.36 -5.56 12.38
N VAL A 182 -3.66 -5.80 13.49
CA VAL A 182 -2.27 -5.33 13.69
C VAL A 182 -1.32 -5.99 12.70
N ALA A 183 -1.48 -7.28 12.40
CA ALA A 183 -0.70 -7.96 11.38
C ALA A 183 -0.91 -7.33 9.98
N MET A 184 -2.13 -6.91 9.67
CA MET A 184 -2.48 -6.23 8.42
C MET A 184 -1.79 -4.85 8.31
N GLU A 185 -1.81 -4.04 9.38
CA GLU A 185 -1.09 -2.76 9.43
C GLU A 185 0.43 -2.95 9.34
N THR A 186 0.96 -3.99 9.99
CA THR A 186 2.38 -4.33 9.91
C THR A 186 2.79 -4.67 8.47
N PHE A 187 2.01 -5.52 7.81
CA PHE A 187 2.24 -5.88 6.40
C PHE A 187 2.17 -4.67 5.47
N LYS A 188 1.19 -3.78 5.68
CA LYS A 188 1.12 -2.49 4.96
C LYS A 188 2.38 -1.64 5.16
N GLY A 189 2.91 -1.59 6.38
CA GLY A 189 4.17 -0.91 6.70
C GLY A 189 5.37 -1.52 5.96
N GLU A 190 5.44 -2.86 5.88
CA GLU A 190 6.48 -3.57 5.12
C GLU A 190 6.40 -3.25 3.62
N LEU A 191 5.20 -3.25 3.02
CA LEU A 191 4.99 -2.87 1.62
C LEU A 191 5.40 -1.41 1.34
N HIS A 192 5.10 -0.48 2.25
CA HIS A 192 5.57 0.90 2.14
C HIS A 192 7.09 1.01 2.10
N GLN A 193 7.79 0.24 2.94
CA GLN A 193 9.25 0.19 2.94
C GLN A 193 9.78 -0.36 1.62
N ILE A 194 9.21 -1.47 1.11
CA ILE A 194 9.59 -2.05 -0.18
C ILE A 194 9.41 -1.01 -1.30
N ASN A 195 8.28 -0.31 -1.35
CA ASN A 195 8.06 0.74 -2.35
C ASN A 195 9.09 1.86 -2.28
N SER A 196 9.48 2.28 -1.07
CA SER A 196 10.54 3.30 -0.92
C SER A 196 11.90 2.82 -1.42
N LEU A 197 12.24 1.54 -1.19
CA LEU A 197 13.48 0.94 -1.68
C LEU A 197 13.46 0.76 -3.19
N SER A 198 12.33 0.31 -3.77
CA SER A 198 12.17 0.18 -5.21
C SER A 198 12.34 1.52 -5.93
N ARG A 199 11.75 2.59 -5.39
CA ARG A 199 11.94 3.95 -5.94
C ARG A 199 13.40 4.42 -5.90
N GLN A 200 14.11 4.15 -4.80
CA GLN A 200 15.54 4.48 -4.71
C GLN A 200 16.36 3.70 -5.72
N ALA A 201 16.04 2.42 -5.94
CA ALA A 201 16.71 1.60 -6.95
C ALA A 201 16.45 2.09 -8.37
N GLU A 202 15.21 2.50 -8.68
CA GLU A 202 14.85 3.06 -9.98
C GLU A 202 15.55 4.40 -10.25
N GLU A 203 15.62 5.28 -9.25
CA GLU A 203 16.36 6.55 -9.32
C GLU A 203 17.87 6.31 -9.56
N ALA A 204 18.46 5.32 -8.89
CA ALA A 204 19.86 4.93 -9.10
C ALA A 204 20.10 4.34 -10.50
N ALA A 205 19.19 3.50 -11.01
CA ALA A 205 19.26 2.94 -12.35
C ALA A 205 19.15 4.03 -13.44
N ALA A 206 18.28 5.03 -13.23
CA ALA A 206 18.16 6.18 -14.12
C ALA A 206 19.45 7.03 -14.13
N GLU A 207 20.08 7.25 -12.97
CA GLU A 207 21.37 7.94 -12.89
C GLU A 207 22.49 7.16 -13.60
N PHE A 208 22.51 5.84 -13.46
CA PHE A 208 23.46 4.97 -14.17
C PHE A 208 23.28 5.07 -15.69
N SER A 209 22.05 4.94 -16.20
CA SER A 209 21.76 5.06 -17.64
C SER A 209 22.18 6.42 -18.19
N LYS A 210 21.95 7.50 -17.44
CA LYS A 210 22.38 8.85 -17.82
C LYS A 210 23.91 8.96 -17.88
N THR A 211 24.61 8.40 -16.90
CA THR A 211 26.09 8.40 -16.86
C THR A 211 26.67 7.59 -18.02
N GLN A 212 26.06 6.44 -18.34
CA GLN A 212 26.44 5.62 -19.48
C GLN A 212 26.26 6.36 -20.81
N ALA A 213 25.15 7.09 -20.99
CA ALA A 213 24.91 7.91 -22.18
C ALA A 213 25.93 9.06 -22.31
N SER A 214 26.28 9.73 -21.21
CA SER A 214 27.31 10.76 -21.20
C SER A 214 28.69 10.21 -21.57
N LEU A 215 29.03 9.00 -21.11
CA LEU A 215 30.27 8.32 -21.49
C LEU A 215 30.34 8.01 -22.99
N GLN A 216 29.24 7.53 -23.58
CA GLN A 216 29.18 7.29 -25.02
C GLN A 216 29.43 8.57 -25.81
N GLU A 217 28.88 9.71 -25.37
CA GLU A 217 29.11 11.01 -26.01
C GLU A 217 30.59 11.45 -25.90
N ILE A 218 31.23 11.24 -24.75
CA ILE A 218 32.64 11.58 -24.54
C ILE A 218 33.55 10.69 -25.39
N GLU A 219 33.28 9.38 -25.46
CA GLU A 219 34.01 8.46 -26.34
C GLU A 219 33.91 8.84 -27.81
N GLU A 220 32.75 9.29 -28.26
CA GLU A 220 32.57 9.81 -29.63
C GLU A 220 33.41 11.06 -29.88
N LYS A 221 33.42 12.01 -28.94
CA LYS A 221 34.27 13.21 -29.01
C LYS A 221 35.76 12.84 -29.05
N LYS A 222 36.21 11.89 -28.22
CA LYS A 222 37.58 11.38 -28.24
C LYS A 222 37.92 10.80 -29.62
N ARG A 223 37.07 9.93 -30.18
CA ARG A 223 37.29 9.34 -31.51
C ARG A 223 37.33 10.40 -32.62
N ALA A 224 36.52 11.45 -32.53
CA ALA A 224 36.55 12.56 -33.49
C ALA A 224 37.86 13.35 -33.38
N GLN A 225 38.32 13.61 -32.15
CA GLN A 225 39.56 14.32 -31.87
C GLN A 225 40.80 13.52 -32.32
N GLU A 226 40.83 12.20 -32.11
CA GLU A 226 41.87 11.31 -32.62
C GLU A 226 41.97 11.30 -34.14
N ARG A 227 40.82 11.37 -34.85
CA ARG A 227 40.80 11.48 -36.31
C ARG A 227 41.37 12.82 -36.78
N ALA A 228 41.02 13.91 -36.11
CA ALA A 228 41.57 15.24 -36.40
C ALA A 228 43.09 15.28 -36.16
N LEU A 229 43.57 14.67 -35.07
CA LEU A 229 45.00 14.54 -34.77
C LEU A 229 45.74 13.79 -35.89
N ARG A 230 45.19 12.64 -36.34
CA ARG A 230 45.77 11.87 -37.46
C ARG A 230 45.82 12.65 -38.77
N GLN A 231 44.85 13.55 -39.00
CA GLN A 231 44.84 14.40 -40.17
C GLN A 231 45.94 15.47 -40.10
N VAL A 232 46.12 16.12 -38.95
CA VAL A 232 47.19 17.11 -38.73
C VAL A 232 48.57 16.44 -38.79
N SER A 233 48.75 15.29 -38.16
CA SER A 233 50.02 14.55 -38.24
C SER A 233 50.36 14.15 -39.69
N GLY A 234 49.35 13.80 -40.49
CA GLY A 234 49.50 13.56 -41.92
C GLY A 234 49.90 14.81 -42.71
N GLN A 235 49.37 15.98 -42.35
CA GLN A 235 49.73 17.27 -42.96
C GLN A 235 51.18 17.67 -42.61
N ILE A 236 51.60 17.48 -41.37
CA ILE A 236 52.99 17.70 -40.92
C ILE A 236 53.94 16.83 -41.74
N ALA A 237 53.71 15.52 -41.81
CA ALA A 237 54.56 14.61 -42.58
C ALA A 237 54.63 14.95 -44.09
N ALA A 238 53.55 15.53 -44.65
CA ALA A 238 53.55 16.00 -46.03
C ALA A 238 54.34 17.31 -46.19
N GLN A 239 54.19 18.25 -45.26
CA GLN A 239 54.93 19.52 -45.23
C GLN A 239 56.42 19.30 -44.99
N GLU A 240 56.80 18.37 -44.11
CA GLU A 240 58.20 18.00 -43.86
C GLU A 240 58.88 17.46 -45.13
N LYS A 241 58.17 16.64 -45.93
CA LYS A 241 58.70 16.17 -47.22
C LYS A 241 58.94 17.32 -48.20
N LEU A 242 58.03 18.30 -48.25
CA LEU A 242 58.19 19.50 -49.07
C LEU A 242 59.33 20.38 -48.57
N LEU A 243 59.47 20.53 -47.25
CA LEU A 243 60.56 21.26 -46.62
C LEU A 243 61.93 20.62 -46.93
N GLN A 244 62.04 19.29 -46.84
CA GLN A 244 63.26 18.56 -47.20
C GLN A 244 63.62 18.77 -48.67
N ALA A 245 62.66 18.62 -49.59
CA ALA A 245 62.89 18.85 -51.01
C ALA A 245 63.32 20.29 -51.31
N ALA A 246 62.66 21.29 -50.70
CA ALA A 246 63.00 22.69 -50.89
C ALA A 246 64.36 23.06 -50.28
N ALA A 247 64.76 22.41 -49.19
CA ALA A 247 66.07 22.61 -48.56
C ALA A 247 67.21 21.93 -49.34
N ASP A 248 66.95 20.79 -49.98
CA ASP A 248 67.88 20.12 -50.89
C ASP A 248 68.19 20.99 -52.11
N GLU A 249 67.19 21.68 -52.67
CA GLU A 249 67.36 22.66 -53.75
C GLU A 249 68.10 23.95 -53.32
N ALA A 250 67.93 24.36 -52.05
CA ALA A 250 68.51 25.58 -51.49
C ALA A 250 70.01 25.50 -51.11
N GLY A 251 70.59 24.29 -51.13
CA GLY A 251 72.02 24.05 -50.91
C GLY A 251 72.39 23.48 -49.54
N THR A 252 73.62 22.97 -49.44
CA THR A 252 74.09 22.09 -48.34
C THR A 252 74.04 22.75 -46.95
N VAL A 253 74.30 24.06 -46.89
CA VAL A 253 74.27 24.83 -45.64
C VAL A 253 72.85 24.95 -45.09
N CYS A 254 71.87 25.18 -45.97
CA CYS A 254 70.47 25.27 -45.56
C CYS A 254 69.95 23.90 -45.10
N ARG A 255 70.30 22.84 -45.84
CA ARG A 255 69.96 21.46 -45.49
C ARG A 255 70.46 21.02 -44.12
N LEU A 256 71.73 21.30 -43.80
CA LEU A 256 72.29 20.95 -42.49
C LEU A 256 71.62 21.72 -41.35
N SER A 257 71.16 22.95 -41.61
CA SER A 257 70.47 23.78 -40.62
C SER A 257 69.02 23.35 -40.31
N LEU A 258 68.44 22.40 -41.06
CA LEU A 258 67.14 21.80 -40.72
C LEU A 258 67.17 21.02 -39.41
N SER A 259 68.34 20.52 -39.01
CA SER A 259 68.52 19.78 -37.74
C SER A 259 68.70 20.68 -36.53
N THR A 260 68.69 22.00 -36.73
CA THR A 260 68.93 23.00 -35.68
C THR A 260 67.69 23.89 -35.51
N PRO A 261 67.38 24.35 -34.28
CA PRO A 261 66.20 25.16 -33.98
C PRO A 261 66.17 26.54 -34.66
N LEU A 262 67.28 26.96 -35.30
CA LEU A 262 67.38 28.20 -36.07
C LEU A 262 67.96 27.88 -37.45
N LEU A 263 67.17 28.13 -38.50
CA LEU A 263 67.64 27.99 -39.87
C LEU A 263 68.77 28.97 -40.19
N SER A 264 69.66 28.56 -41.10
CA SER A 264 70.72 29.42 -41.61
C SER A 264 70.14 30.73 -42.20
N PRO A 265 70.76 31.89 -41.94
CA PRO A 265 70.32 33.16 -42.52
C PRO A 265 70.29 33.14 -44.06
N THR A 266 71.11 32.28 -44.69
CA THR A 266 71.20 32.08 -46.15
C THR A 266 70.08 31.24 -46.76
N CYS A 267 69.19 30.65 -45.96
CA CYS A 267 68.04 29.90 -46.50
C CYS A 267 67.03 30.83 -47.22
N PRO A 268 66.44 30.38 -48.35
CA PRO A 268 65.39 31.10 -49.05
C PRO A 268 64.16 31.39 -48.18
N ALA A 269 63.42 32.44 -48.52
CA ALA A 269 62.20 32.81 -47.80
C ALA A 269 61.12 31.71 -47.82
N SER A 270 61.08 30.88 -48.87
CA SER A 270 60.16 29.75 -49.00
C SER A 270 60.40 28.66 -47.95
N VAL A 271 61.67 28.31 -47.68
CA VAL A 271 62.04 27.30 -46.66
C VAL A 271 61.70 27.82 -45.25
N LYS A 272 61.97 29.10 -44.98
CA LYS A 272 61.60 29.73 -43.70
C LYS A 272 60.07 29.81 -43.51
N GLN A 273 59.30 29.94 -44.59
CA GLN A 273 57.84 29.90 -44.50
C GLN A 273 57.34 28.49 -44.20
N LEU A 274 57.83 27.47 -44.91
CA LEU A 274 57.51 26.06 -44.67
C LEU A 274 57.84 25.64 -43.23
N GLN A 275 58.97 26.07 -42.67
CA GLN A 275 59.29 25.80 -41.26
C GLN A 275 58.24 26.40 -40.33
N ARG A 276 57.89 27.68 -40.51
CA ARG A 276 56.88 28.34 -39.65
C ARG A 276 55.51 27.67 -39.76
N ASP A 277 55.14 27.20 -40.94
CA ASP A 277 53.89 26.50 -41.16
C ASP A 277 53.89 25.13 -40.44
N ILE A 278 55.03 24.42 -40.41
CA ILE A 278 55.21 23.20 -39.62
C ILE A 278 55.15 23.50 -38.12
N ASP A 279 55.91 24.50 -37.63
CA ASP A 279 55.91 24.89 -36.21
C ASP A 279 54.47 25.25 -35.73
N GLN A 280 53.68 25.90 -36.59
CA GLN A 280 52.28 26.23 -36.29
C GLN A 280 51.38 24.98 -36.26
N LEU A 281 51.63 23.99 -37.13
CA LEU A 281 50.91 22.72 -37.12
C LEU A 281 51.29 21.86 -35.91
N GLU A 282 52.57 21.83 -35.51
CA GLU A 282 53.05 21.14 -34.31
C GLU A 282 52.43 21.75 -33.05
N SER A 283 52.40 23.08 -32.94
CA SER A 283 51.71 23.77 -31.84
C SER A 283 50.21 23.43 -31.77
N SER A 284 49.56 23.27 -32.93
CA SER A 284 48.18 22.81 -33.03
C SER A 284 48.04 21.36 -32.56
N GLN A 285 48.97 20.48 -32.94
CA GLN A 285 49.03 19.08 -32.50
C GLN A 285 49.13 18.97 -30.97
N ASP A 286 50.07 19.70 -30.35
CA ASP A 286 50.25 19.72 -28.89
C ASP A 286 48.95 20.13 -28.17
N SER A 287 48.25 21.13 -28.70
CA SER A 287 46.98 21.58 -28.14
C SER A 287 45.86 20.53 -28.27
N MET A 288 45.90 19.69 -29.31
CA MET A 288 44.96 18.59 -29.51
C MET A 288 45.28 17.40 -28.61
N GLU A 289 46.57 17.10 -28.39
CA GLU A 289 47.02 16.05 -27.47
C GLU A 289 46.66 16.39 -26.02
N ALA A 290 46.81 17.65 -25.60
CA ALA A 290 46.36 18.10 -24.28
C ALA A 290 44.83 17.93 -24.10
N LYS A 291 44.04 18.21 -25.14
CA LYS A 291 42.58 17.97 -25.12
C LYS A 291 42.24 16.49 -25.06
N LEU A 292 43.00 15.63 -25.74
CA LEU A 292 42.84 14.17 -25.67
C LEU A 292 43.13 13.64 -24.27
N SER A 293 44.20 14.12 -23.62
CA SER A 293 44.50 13.77 -22.22
C SER A 293 43.35 14.15 -21.29
N ALA A 294 42.82 15.38 -21.41
CA ALA A 294 41.70 15.83 -20.59
C ALA A 294 40.42 15.00 -20.82
N LEU A 295 40.18 14.54 -22.05
CA LEU A 295 39.06 13.63 -22.35
C LEU A 295 39.28 12.24 -21.75
N ASP A 296 40.52 11.74 -21.72
CA ASP A 296 40.86 10.44 -21.14
C ASP A 296 40.71 10.44 -19.62
N ASP A 297 41.11 11.53 -18.97
CA ASP A 297 40.90 11.74 -17.53
C ASP A 297 39.39 11.76 -17.20
N ALA A 298 38.59 12.46 -18.01
CA ALA A 298 37.14 12.51 -17.84
C ALA A 298 36.46 11.14 -18.05
N ILE A 299 36.92 10.34 -19.03
CA ILE A 299 36.43 8.97 -19.24
C ILE A 299 36.76 8.11 -18.01
N THR A 300 37.97 8.21 -17.48
CA THR A 300 38.42 7.44 -16.32
C THR A 300 37.57 7.77 -15.09
N GLU A 301 37.32 9.05 -14.81
CA GLU A 301 36.46 9.50 -13.72
C GLU A 301 35.03 8.92 -13.84
N HIS A 302 34.46 8.95 -15.05
CA HIS A 302 33.12 8.40 -15.29
C HIS A 302 33.08 6.86 -15.21
N LEU A 303 34.12 6.16 -15.66
CA LEU A 303 34.24 4.71 -15.54
C LEU A 303 34.34 4.29 -14.07
N GLU A 304 35.11 5.00 -13.25
CA GLU A 304 35.18 4.77 -11.81
C GLU A 304 33.81 4.99 -11.14
N LYS A 305 33.06 6.02 -11.55
CA LYS A 305 31.69 6.25 -11.08
C LYS A 305 30.75 5.09 -11.45
N MET A 306 30.85 4.57 -12.67
CA MET A 306 30.05 3.41 -13.11
C MET A 306 30.44 2.13 -12.38
N ASP A 307 31.73 1.87 -12.19
CA ASP A 307 32.23 0.70 -11.47
C ASP A 307 31.76 0.72 -10.01
N CYS A 308 31.78 1.89 -9.37
CA CYS A 308 31.21 2.06 -8.04
C CYS A 308 29.69 1.77 -8.00
N LEU A 309 28.93 2.28 -8.98
CA LEU A 309 27.50 1.99 -9.08
C LEU A 309 27.21 0.49 -9.31
N ASP A 310 28.01 -0.19 -10.14
CA ASP A 310 27.90 -1.64 -10.39
C ASP A 310 28.24 -2.46 -9.13
N ASN A 311 29.36 -2.15 -8.48
CA ASN A 311 29.77 -2.80 -7.23
C ASN A 311 28.70 -2.61 -6.14
N ARG A 312 28.09 -1.42 -6.06
CA ARG A 312 26.98 -1.15 -5.14
C ARG A 312 25.72 -1.94 -5.49
N SER A 313 25.41 -2.15 -6.78
CA SER A 313 24.32 -3.03 -7.23
C SER A 313 24.55 -4.51 -6.87
N ARG A 314 25.80 -4.90 -6.58
CA ARG A 314 26.17 -6.24 -6.11
C ARG A 314 26.30 -6.34 -4.60
N GLY A 315 26.22 -5.21 -3.89
CA GLY A 315 26.35 -5.16 -2.43
C GLY A 315 27.78 -4.95 -1.90
N GLU A 316 28.70 -4.56 -2.78
CA GLU A 316 30.09 -4.27 -2.43
C GLU A 316 30.29 -2.77 -2.14
N THR A 317 31.25 -2.45 -1.28
CA THR A 317 31.56 -1.06 -0.87
C THR A 317 32.52 -0.39 -1.85
N CYS A 318 32.23 0.84 -2.27
CA CYS A 318 33.16 1.62 -3.08
C CYS A 318 34.33 2.14 -2.25
N HIS A 319 35.55 2.01 -2.76
CA HIS A 319 36.75 2.08 -1.92
C HIS A 319 37.49 3.44 -1.86
N PHE A 320 37.01 4.52 -2.51
CA PHE A 320 37.86 5.73 -2.63
C PHE A 320 37.45 6.95 -1.78
N TRP A 321 36.17 7.35 -1.65
CA TRP A 321 35.76 8.39 -0.69
C TRP A 321 34.32 8.17 -0.20
N GLU A 322 34.17 7.77 1.07
CA GLU A 322 32.89 7.52 1.77
C GLU A 322 32.11 8.83 2.01
N ILE A 323 31.26 9.24 1.07
CA ILE A 323 30.26 10.31 1.32
C ILE A 323 28.94 9.97 0.61
N LEU A 324 28.36 8.78 0.83
CA LEU A 324 26.93 8.58 0.62
C LEU A 324 26.40 7.50 1.57
N PRO A 325 25.21 7.68 2.19
CA PRO A 325 24.69 6.75 3.19
C PRO A 325 24.33 5.39 2.58
N ASP A 326 24.43 4.35 3.40
CA ASP A 326 24.18 2.94 3.05
C ASP A 326 22.78 2.68 2.48
N THR A 327 22.72 1.85 1.44
CA THR A 327 21.48 1.25 0.91
C THR A 327 21.65 -0.27 0.83
N PRO A 328 20.57 -1.07 0.90
CA PRO A 328 20.65 -2.45 1.36
C PRO A 328 21.23 -3.43 0.32
N ASN A 329 22.01 -4.38 0.84
CA ASN A 329 22.67 -5.50 0.15
C ASN A 329 21.70 -6.39 -0.67
N VAL A 330 22.06 -6.75 -1.90
CA VAL A 330 21.18 -7.48 -2.84
C VAL A 330 21.08 -8.98 -2.52
N THR A 331 22.07 -9.54 -1.82
CA THR A 331 22.00 -10.87 -1.20
C THR A 331 20.98 -10.94 -0.05
N MET A 332 20.71 -9.82 0.63
CA MET A 332 19.59 -9.72 1.57
C MET A 332 18.24 -9.68 0.85
N LEU A 333 18.17 -9.23 -0.40
CA LEU A 333 16.92 -9.13 -1.16
C LEU A 333 16.39 -10.52 -1.56
N ALA A 334 17.28 -11.43 -1.98
CA ALA A 334 16.91 -12.82 -2.30
C ALA A 334 16.44 -13.61 -1.07
N GLY A 335 17.10 -13.42 0.09
CA GLY A 335 16.65 -13.97 1.37
C GLY A 335 15.32 -13.37 1.85
N LYS A 336 15.07 -12.08 1.55
CA LYS A 336 13.80 -11.41 1.83
C LYS A 336 12.67 -11.85 0.89
N LEU A 337 12.94 -12.23 -0.36
CA LEU A 337 11.93 -12.74 -1.30
C LEU A 337 11.29 -14.06 -0.82
N ASN A 338 12.08 -14.97 -0.26
CA ASN A 338 11.54 -16.20 0.34
C ASN A 338 10.75 -15.92 1.65
N ALA A 339 11.12 -14.84 2.36
CA ALA A 339 10.35 -14.36 3.49
C ALA A 339 9.02 -13.70 3.07
N ILE A 340 8.96 -13.07 1.88
CA ILE A 340 7.73 -12.47 1.33
C ILE A 340 6.70 -13.56 1.01
N GLU A 341 7.08 -14.70 0.44
CA GLU A 341 6.12 -15.79 0.16
C GLU A 341 5.46 -16.30 1.45
N THR A 342 6.25 -16.50 2.51
CA THR A 342 5.74 -16.90 3.83
C THR A 342 4.83 -15.82 4.43
N ARG A 343 5.22 -14.54 4.31
CA ARG A 343 4.44 -13.38 4.75
C ARG A 343 3.11 -13.24 4.00
N VAL A 344 3.09 -13.50 2.70
CA VAL A 344 1.89 -13.47 1.86
C VAL A 344 0.89 -14.53 2.32
N SER A 345 1.38 -15.73 2.67
CA SER A 345 0.53 -16.80 3.23
C SER A 345 -0.07 -16.41 4.59
N ASP A 346 0.74 -15.91 5.52
CA ASP A 346 0.28 -15.46 6.84
C ASP A 346 -0.74 -14.32 6.73
N PHE A 347 -0.46 -13.37 5.84
CA PHE A 347 -1.37 -12.28 5.52
C PHE A 347 -2.70 -12.80 4.99
N ALA A 348 -2.66 -13.75 4.06
CA ALA A 348 -3.86 -14.31 3.47
C ALA A 348 -4.72 -15.02 4.52
N GLN A 349 -4.10 -15.83 5.36
CA GLN A 349 -4.78 -16.55 6.44
C GLN A 349 -5.40 -15.58 7.47
N ASN A 350 -4.68 -14.53 7.87
CA ASN A 350 -5.18 -13.53 8.80
C ASN A 350 -6.36 -12.75 8.19
N THR A 351 -6.25 -12.36 6.92
CA THR A 351 -7.28 -11.64 6.18
C THR A 351 -8.55 -12.47 6.06
N ILE A 352 -8.46 -13.75 5.68
CA ILE A 352 -9.60 -14.66 5.57
C ILE A 352 -10.28 -14.85 6.92
N ASN A 353 -9.52 -15.11 7.98
CA ASN A 353 -10.11 -15.32 9.30
C ASN A 353 -10.80 -14.07 9.85
N LEU A 354 -10.22 -12.91 9.59
CA LEU A 354 -10.80 -11.63 9.96
C LEU A 354 -12.07 -11.36 9.14
N LEU A 355 -12.09 -11.73 7.86
CA LEU A 355 -13.28 -11.66 7.02
C LEU A 355 -14.42 -12.50 7.57
N VAL A 356 -14.14 -13.77 7.88
CA VAL A 356 -15.12 -14.70 8.44
C VAL A 356 -15.66 -14.15 9.75
N SER A 357 -14.81 -13.61 10.63
CA SER A 357 -15.23 -12.98 11.88
C SER A 357 -16.16 -11.79 11.65
N LEU A 358 -15.82 -10.90 10.71
CA LEU A 358 -16.65 -9.73 10.38
C LEU A 358 -18.01 -10.13 9.78
N LEU A 359 -18.04 -11.10 8.87
CA LEU A 359 -19.30 -11.61 8.30
C LEU A 359 -20.15 -12.33 9.36
N LEU A 360 -19.50 -13.04 10.27
CA LEU A 360 -20.15 -13.71 11.39
C LEU A 360 -20.86 -12.68 12.27
N LYS A 361 -20.17 -11.60 12.66
CA LYS A 361 -20.73 -10.53 13.52
C LYS A 361 -21.78 -9.67 12.84
N SER A 362 -21.56 -9.31 11.59
CA SER A 362 -22.42 -8.36 10.88
C SER A 362 -23.65 -8.99 10.23
N ILE A 363 -23.63 -10.30 9.93
CA ILE A 363 -24.70 -10.95 9.17
C ILE A 363 -25.15 -12.24 9.86
N ALA A 364 -24.25 -13.20 10.08
CA ALA A 364 -24.67 -14.55 10.45
C ALA A 364 -25.23 -14.66 11.88
N ILE A 365 -24.56 -14.08 12.89
CA ILE A 365 -25.05 -14.05 14.27
C ILE A 365 -26.37 -13.27 14.36
N PRO A 366 -26.50 -12.04 13.80
CA PRO A 366 -27.75 -11.32 13.82
C PRO A 366 -28.93 -12.11 13.23
N LEU A 367 -28.74 -12.73 12.07
CA LEU A 367 -29.78 -13.53 11.43
C LEU A 367 -30.14 -14.77 12.25
N LEU A 368 -29.15 -15.50 12.75
CA LEU A 368 -29.38 -16.70 13.57
C LEU A 368 -30.16 -16.32 14.84
N PHE A 369 -29.74 -15.27 15.53
CA PHE A 369 -30.39 -14.83 16.76
C PHE A 369 -31.81 -14.33 16.50
N PHE A 370 -32.01 -13.56 15.42
CA PHE A 370 -33.33 -13.10 15.01
C PHE A 370 -34.28 -14.28 14.70
N LEU A 371 -33.79 -15.31 13.99
CA LEU A 371 -34.56 -16.53 13.71
C LEU A 371 -34.90 -17.32 14.98
N LEU A 372 -33.96 -17.42 15.93
CA LEU A 372 -34.21 -18.05 17.23
C LEU A 372 -35.27 -17.27 18.02
N LEU A 373 -35.19 -15.95 18.03
CA LEU A 373 -36.12 -15.08 18.74
C LEU A 373 -37.53 -15.20 18.17
N LEU A 374 -37.66 -15.24 16.82
CA LEU A 374 -38.92 -15.52 16.14
C LEU A 374 -39.48 -16.91 16.49
N LYS A 375 -38.62 -17.94 16.57
CA LYS A 375 -39.02 -19.30 16.93
C LYS A 375 -39.57 -19.36 18.37
N ILE A 376 -38.89 -18.73 19.32
CA ILE A 376 -39.32 -18.65 20.73
C ILE A 376 -40.69 -18.00 20.83
N ILE A 377 -40.91 -16.88 20.13
CA ILE A 377 -42.19 -16.17 20.14
C ILE A 377 -43.30 -17.03 19.54
N ARG A 378 -43.04 -17.70 18.41
CA ARG A 378 -44.02 -18.59 17.77
C ARG A 378 -44.41 -19.76 18.67
N THR A 379 -43.47 -20.37 19.38
CA THR A 379 -43.76 -21.43 20.35
C THR A 379 -44.47 -20.90 21.61
N GLY A 380 -44.18 -19.67 22.02
CA GLY A 380 -44.95 -18.98 23.06
C GLY A 380 -46.40 -18.75 22.66
N TRP A 381 -46.64 -18.35 21.40
CA TRP A 381 -47.98 -18.12 20.86
C TRP A 381 -48.86 -19.38 20.87
N SER A 382 -48.30 -20.56 20.61
CA SER A 382 -49.07 -21.83 20.64
C SER A 382 -49.46 -22.28 22.04
N LYS A 383 -48.91 -21.66 23.10
CA LYS A 383 -49.27 -21.93 24.50
C LYS A 383 -50.23 -20.90 25.10
N VAL A 384 -50.39 -19.74 24.44
CA VAL A 384 -51.23 -18.62 24.89
C VAL A 384 -52.59 -18.58 24.17
N GLY A 385 -52.73 -19.26 23.04
CA GLY A 385 -54.03 -19.63 22.45
C GLY A 385 -54.53 -20.94 23.02
#